data_AF-A0A537QHA4-F1
#
_entry.id   AF-A0A537QHA4-F1
#
_cell.length_a   1.000
_cell.length_b   1.000
_cell.length_c   1.000
_cell.angle_alpha   90.00
_cell.angle_beta   90.00
_cell.angle_gamma   90.00
#
_symmetry.space_group_name_H-M   'P 1'
#
loop_
_entity.id
_entity.type
_entity.pdbx_description
1 polymer ?
#
loop_
_entity_poly.entity_id
_entity_poly.type
_entity_poly.pdbx_seq_one_letter_code
_entity_poly.pdbx_strand_id
1 'polypeptide(L)'
;MKGFAPLREDAEKLRKLIKAAADRHAPPAEACTLIANFSQAELEMMKYVEANAAKCGIPPRIADQLKGGHKNTEAMQRRVCDVAQQQRGREPAGPVGDFDHLLNPANP
;
A
#
# COMPACT_ATOMS: atom_id res chain seq x y z
N MET A 1 -9.17 -25.33 12.87
CA MET A 1 -8.63 -24.23 12.03
C MET A 1 -7.10 -24.19 12.07
N LYS A 2 -6.40 -25.32 11.84
CA LYS A 2 -4.93 -25.34 11.76
C LYS A 2 -4.54 -24.96 10.33
N GLY A 3 -4.02 -23.76 10.13
CA GLY A 3 -3.63 -23.21 8.82
C GLY A 3 -4.21 -21.83 8.52
N PHE A 4 -5.47 -21.58 8.90
CA PHE A 4 -6.08 -20.24 8.72
C PHE A 4 -5.66 -19.25 9.82
N ALA A 5 -5.53 -19.71 11.06
CA ALA A 5 -5.14 -18.86 12.19
C ALA A 5 -3.84 -18.05 11.93
N PRO A 6 -2.71 -18.66 11.50
CA PRO A 6 -1.50 -17.90 11.24
C PRO A 6 -1.67 -16.88 10.10
N LEU A 7 -2.43 -17.22 9.05
CA LEU A 7 -2.71 -16.28 7.96
C LEU A 7 -3.53 -15.07 8.45
N ARG A 8 -4.52 -15.30 9.31
CA ARG A 8 -5.26 -14.22 9.96
C ARG A 8 -4.38 -13.36 10.85
N GLU A 9 -3.53 -13.99 11.65
CA GLU A 9 -2.65 -13.27 12.59
C GLU A 9 -1.66 -12.38 11.84
N ASP A 10 -1.11 -12.86 10.72
CA ASP A 10 -0.24 -12.07 9.86
C ASP A 10 -0.97 -10.88 9.23
N ALA A 11 -2.16 -11.12 8.66
CA ALA A 11 -3.01 -10.05 8.11
C ALA A 11 -3.37 -9.01 9.18
N GLU A 12 -3.73 -9.43 10.40
CA GLU A 12 -4.03 -8.54 11.52
C GLU A 12 -2.80 -7.74 11.98
N LYS A 13 -1.61 -8.36 11.99
CA LYS A 13 -0.36 -7.67 12.31
C LYS A 13 -0.05 -6.59 11.29
N LEU A 14 -0.17 -6.90 9.99
CA LEU A 14 0.03 -5.93 8.92
C LEU A 14 -0.99 -4.80 8.97
N ARG A 15 -2.26 -5.12 9.27
CA ARG A 15 -3.32 -4.11 9.46
C ARG A 15 -2.99 -3.15 10.59
N LYS A 16 -2.46 -3.65 11.71
CA LYS A 16 -2.00 -2.81 12.83
C LYS A 16 -0.84 -1.89 12.43
N LEU A 17 0.10 -2.38 11.64
CA LEU A 17 1.20 -1.56 11.12
C LEU A 17 0.68 -0.45 10.18
N ILE A 18 -0.26 -0.77 9.28
CA ILE A 18 -0.91 0.23 8.41
C ILE A 18 -1.64 1.27 9.26
N LYS A 19 -2.40 0.84 10.28
CA LYS A 19 -3.09 1.76 11.18
C LYS A 19 -2.11 2.66 11.93
N ALA A 20 -1.04 2.11 12.50
CA ALA A 20 -0.02 2.90 13.18
C ALA A 20 0.67 3.89 12.24
N ALA A 21 0.93 3.49 10.98
CA ALA A 21 1.45 4.37 9.95
C ALA A 21 0.47 5.49 9.60
N ALA A 22 -0.83 5.20 9.49
CA ALA A 22 -1.87 6.18 9.26
C ALA A 22 -2.02 7.16 10.43
N ASP A 23 -2.04 6.66 11.68
CA ASP A 23 -2.18 7.47 12.90
C ASP A 23 -1.02 8.47 13.07
N ARG A 24 0.20 8.12 12.62
CA ARG A 24 1.35 9.05 12.58
C ARG A 24 1.50 9.85 11.29
N HIS A 25 0.55 9.73 10.35
CA HIS A 25 0.65 10.33 9.01
C HIS A 25 1.97 10.01 8.29
N ALA A 26 2.34 8.73 8.29
CA ALA A 26 3.54 8.24 7.61
C ALA A 26 3.58 8.65 6.13
N PRO A 27 4.78 8.80 5.55
CA PRO A 27 4.92 9.16 4.15
C PRO A 27 4.22 8.11 3.25
N PRO A 28 3.62 8.54 2.12
CA PRO A 28 2.84 7.64 1.28
C PRO A 28 3.67 6.50 0.67
N ALA A 29 4.98 6.68 0.51
CA ALA A 29 5.88 5.60 0.08
C ALA A 29 5.96 4.45 1.11
N GLU A 30 5.97 4.79 2.39
CA GLU A 30 5.95 3.80 3.47
C GLU A 30 4.59 3.13 3.57
N ALA A 31 3.52 3.94 3.57
CA ALA A 31 2.15 3.41 3.59
C ALA A 31 1.86 2.50 2.39
N CYS A 32 2.31 2.86 1.19
CA CYS A 32 2.22 2.04 -0.02
C CYS A 32 2.84 0.65 0.19
N THR A 33 4.04 0.58 0.76
CA THR A 33 4.74 -0.69 1.06
C THR A 33 3.96 -1.53 2.07
N LEU A 34 3.48 -0.92 3.16
CA LEU A 34 2.71 -1.62 4.19
C LEU A 34 1.39 -2.20 3.65
N ILE A 35 0.67 -1.42 2.84
CA ILE A 35 -0.59 -1.84 2.22
C ILE A 35 -0.33 -2.95 1.19
N ALA A 36 0.77 -2.87 0.42
CA ALA A 36 1.15 -3.93 -0.51
C ALA A 36 1.40 -5.27 0.19
N ASN A 37 2.11 -5.25 1.33
CA ASN A 37 2.33 -6.45 2.14
C ASN A 37 1.02 -7.03 2.66
N PHE A 38 0.12 -6.18 3.16
CA PHE A 38 -1.21 -6.61 3.62
C PHE A 38 -2.06 -7.19 2.49
N SER A 39 -2.02 -6.58 1.31
CA SER A 39 -2.72 -7.08 0.11
C SER A 39 -2.27 -8.50 -0.26
N GLN A 40 -0.97 -8.79 -0.18
CA GLN A 40 -0.44 -10.14 -0.39
C GLN A 40 -0.92 -11.13 0.67
N ALA A 41 -0.92 -10.75 1.95
CA ALA A 41 -1.43 -11.61 3.04
C ALA A 41 -2.93 -11.92 2.87
N GLU A 42 -3.74 -10.94 2.45
CA GLU A 42 -5.15 -11.16 2.11
C GLU A 42 -5.30 -12.15 0.96
N LEU A 43 -4.45 -12.07 -0.07
CA LEU A 43 -4.47 -13.01 -1.20
C LEU A 43 -4.16 -14.45 -0.76
N GLU A 44 -3.21 -14.64 0.15
CA GLU A 44 -2.91 -15.97 0.72
C GLU A 44 -4.08 -16.52 1.55
N MET A 45 -4.72 -15.66 2.35
CA MET A 45 -5.94 -16.02 3.08
C MET A 45 -7.06 -16.45 2.13
N MET A 46 -7.27 -15.71 1.04
CA MET A 46 -8.30 -16.03 0.05
C MET A 46 -8.03 -17.38 -0.61
N LYS A 47 -6.80 -17.63 -1.07
CA LYS A 47 -6.40 -18.93 -1.64
C LYS A 47 -6.61 -20.08 -0.66
N TYR A 48 -6.26 -19.89 0.62
CA TYR A 48 -6.47 -20.91 1.64
C TYR A 48 -7.97 -21.20 1.83
N VAL A 49 -8.79 -20.15 1.95
CA VAL A 49 -10.24 -20.31 2.13
C VAL A 49 -10.85 -20.98 0.91
N GLU A 50 -10.52 -20.57 -0.31
CA GLU A 50 -11.04 -21.22 -1.53
C GLU A 50 -10.65 -22.70 -1.62
N ALA A 51 -9.38 -23.03 -1.33
CA ALA A 51 -8.88 -24.40 -1.41
C ALA A 51 -9.40 -25.31 -0.28
N ASN A 52 -9.76 -24.74 0.87
CA ASN A 52 -10.12 -25.49 2.08
C ASN A 52 -11.56 -25.27 2.56
N ALA A 53 -12.36 -24.44 1.89
CA ALA A 53 -13.71 -24.08 2.34
C ALA A 53 -14.59 -25.31 2.57
N ALA A 54 -14.63 -26.22 1.59
CA ALA A 54 -15.40 -27.47 1.69
C ALA A 54 -14.91 -28.37 2.84
N LYS A 55 -13.59 -28.43 3.07
CA LYS A 55 -12.96 -29.28 4.10
C LYS A 55 -13.12 -28.71 5.51
N CYS A 56 -13.17 -27.38 5.63
CA CYS A 56 -13.25 -26.67 6.92
C CYS A 56 -14.66 -26.16 7.24
N GLY A 57 -15.67 -26.46 6.41
CA GLY A 57 -17.04 -25.99 6.58
C GLY A 57 -17.17 -24.46 6.53
N ILE A 58 -16.28 -23.78 5.78
CA ILE A 58 -16.28 -22.32 5.70
C ILE A 58 -17.40 -21.88 4.75
N PRO A 59 -18.35 -21.03 5.18
CA PRO A 59 -19.41 -20.54 4.31
C PRO A 59 -18.83 -19.76 3.13
N PRO A 60 -19.39 -19.88 1.92
CA PRO A 60 -18.93 -19.14 0.73
C PRO A 60 -18.93 -17.62 0.97
N ARG A 61 -19.87 -17.11 1.78
CA ARG A 61 -19.95 -15.71 2.19
C ARG A 61 -18.64 -15.17 2.80
N ILE A 62 -17.84 -16.02 3.46
CA ILE A 62 -16.55 -15.61 4.02
C ILE A 62 -15.52 -15.40 2.90
N ALA A 63 -15.51 -16.27 1.89
CA ALA A 63 -14.67 -16.07 0.70
C ALA A 63 -15.08 -14.79 -0.04
N ASP A 64 -16.39 -14.52 -0.18
CA ASP A 64 -16.89 -13.28 -0.79
C ASP A 64 -16.52 -12.04 0.01
N GLN A 65 -16.57 -12.09 1.35
CA GLN A 65 -16.13 -10.99 2.21
C GLN A 65 -14.64 -10.71 2.07
N LEU A 66 -13.81 -11.75 2.02
CA LEU A 66 -12.37 -11.60 1.80
C LEU A 66 -12.09 -11.02 0.41
N LYS A 67 -12.80 -11.47 -0.64
CA LYS A 67 -12.74 -10.88 -1.98
C LYS A 67 -13.12 -9.41 -2.01
N GLY A 68 -14.21 -9.04 -1.34
CA GLY A 68 -14.66 -7.66 -1.24
C GLY A 68 -13.66 -6.79 -0.48
N GLY A 69 -13.14 -7.29 0.65
CA GLY A 69 -12.09 -6.63 1.42
C GLY A 69 -10.82 -6.39 0.60
N HIS A 70 -10.31 -7.43 -0.05
CA HIS A 70 -9.11 -7.36 -0.88
C HIS A 70 -9.22 -6.34 -2.01
N LYS A 71 -10.35 -6.29 -2.72
CA LYS A 71 -10.59 -5.26 -3.76
C LYS A 71 -10.48 -3.84 -3.22
N ASN A 72 -10.98 -3.59 -2.00
CA ASN A 72 -10.85 -2.29 -1.37
C ASN A 72 -9.40 -2.00 -0.97
N THR A 73 -8.69 -2.99 -0.44
CA THR A 73 -7.26 -2.90 -0.12
C THR A 73 -6.43 -2.58 -1.37
N GLU A 74 -6.66 -3.27 -2.49
CA GLU A 74 -5.99 -3.02 -3.76
C GLU A 74 -6.26 -1.61 -4.28
N ALA A 75 -7.52 -1.14 -4.20
CA ALA A 75 -7.87 0.22 -4.59
C ALA A 75 -7.17 1.27 -3.72
N MET A 76 -7.10 1.03 -2.41
CA MET A 76 -6.37 1.88 -1.46
C MET A 76 -4.87 1.86 -1.74
N GLN A 77 -4.28 0.69 -1.97
CA GLN A 77 -2.88 0.51 -2.35
C GLN A 77 -2.56 1.35 -3.58
N ARG A 78 -3.33 1.19 -4.66
CA ARG A 78 -3.12 1.95 -5.91
C ARG A 78 -3.11 3.45 -5.67
N ARG A 79 -4.10 3.97 -4.93
CA ARG A 79 -4.17 5.41 -4.61
C ARG A 79 -2.98 5.90 -3.79
N VAL A 80 -2.63 5.20 -2.73
CA VAL A 80 -1.52 5.60 -1.85
C VAL A 80 -0.18 5.51 -2.58
N CYS A 81 0.01 4.46 -3.38
CA CYS A 81 1.21 4.30 -4.20
C CYS A 81 1.30 5.35 -5.32
N ASP A 82 0.19 5.72 -5.95
CA ASP A 82 0.16 6.79 -6.95
C ASP A 82 0.60 8.13 -6.34
N VAL A 83 0.07 8.49 -5.16
CA VAL A 83 0.52 9.66 -4.41
C VAL A 83 2.00 9.56 -4.05
N ALA A 84 2.50 8.38 -3.67
CA ALA A 84 3.91 8.17 -3.40
C ALA A 84 4.79 8.41 -4.64
N GLN A 85 4.35 7.97 -5.82
CA GLN A 85 5.06 8.22 -7.09
C GLN A 85 5.06 9.71 -7.43
N GLN A 86 3.94 10.39 -7.28
CA GLN A 86 3.84 11.84 -7.51
C GLN A 86 4.77 12.65 -6.60
N GLN A 87 4.89 12.27 -5.32
CA GLN A 87 5.81 12.92 -4.39
C GLN A 87 7.29 12.67 -4.72
N ARG A 88 7.63 11.49 -5.27
CA ARG A 88 8.99 11.19 -5.75
C ARG A 88 9.36 11.98 -7.00
N GLY A 89 8.39 12.26 -7.88
CA GLY A 89 8.60 13.15 -9.03
C GLY A 89 8.70 14.64 -8.68
N ARG A 90 8.44 14.99 -7.41
CA ARG A 90 8.61 16.34 -6.87
C ARG A 90 9.89 16.42 -6.04
N GLU A 91 11.01 15.96 -6.60
CA GLU A 91 12.30 16.46 -6.14
C GLU A 91 12.29 17.99 -6.31
N PRO A 92 12.80 18.78 -5.35
CA PRO A 92 13.08 20.18 -5.64
C PRO A 92 14.10 20.16 -6.78
N ALA A 93 13.65 20.47 -8.00
CA ALA A 93 14.54 20.87 -9.07
C ALA A 93 15.52 21.86 -8.43
N GLY A 94 16.81 21.54 -8.52
CA GLY A 94 17.89 22.26 -7.85
C GLY A 94 17.85 23.77 -8.11
N PRO A 95 18.71 24.56 -7.46
CA PRO A 95 18.76 26.00 -7.69
C PRO A 95 18.81 26.23 -9.19
N VAL A 96 17.82 26.97 -9.72
CA VAL A 96 17.80 27.41 -11.11
C VAL A 96 19.14 28.08 -11.38
N GLY A 97 20.03 27.35 -12.04
CA GLY A 97 21.28 27.89 -12.52
C GLY A 97 20.98 29.03 -13.49
N ASP A 98 21.91 29.97 -13.53
CA ASP A 98 22.18 30.84 -14.68
C ASP A 98 21.12 31.90 -15.09
N PHE A 99 20.69 32.74 -14.15
CA PHE A 99 20.26 34.11 -14.48
C PHE A 99 21.38 35.17 -14.44
N ASP A 100 22.64 34.76 -14.31
CA ASP A 100 23.78 35.69 -14.13
C ASP A 100 24.13 36.50 -15.40
N HIS A 101 23.71 36.05 -16.59
CA HIS A 101 23.96 36.76 -17.85
C HIS A 101 22.92 37.84 -18.19
N LEU A 102 21.80 37.93 -17.48
CA LEU A 102 20.73 38.89 -17.81
C LEU A 102 20.82 40.22 -17.05
N LEU A 103 21.74 40.35 -16.10
CA LEU A 103 21.86 41.53 -15.23
C LEU A 103 23.09 42.42 -15.51
N ASN A 104 23.95 42.10 -16.48
CA ASN A 104 25.11 42.95 -16.77
C ASN A 104 25.42 43.12 -18.27
N PRO A 105 24.77 44.08 -18.97
CA PRO A 105 25.09 44.42 -20.35
C PRO A 105 26.26 45.43 -20.45
N ALA A 106 27.38 45.21 -19.74
CA ALA A 106 28.50 46.15 -19.74
C ALA A 106 29.89 45.49 -19.76
N ASN A 107 30.35 45.07 -20.94
CA ASN A 107 31.55 45.64 -21.56
C ASN A 107 31.62 45.28 -23.06
N PRO A 108 32.18 46.17 -23.91
CA PRO A 108 32.13 46.10 -25.38
C PRO A 108 33.02 45.02 -25.99
#